data_AF-A0A962E3U0-F1
#
_entry.id   AF-A0A962E3U0-F1
#
_cell.length_a   1.000
_cell.length_b   1.000
_cell.length_c   1.000
_cell.angle_alpha   90.00
_cell.angle_beta   90.00
_cell.angle_gamma   90.00
#
_symmetry.space_group_name_H-M   'P 1'
#
loop_
_entity.id
_entity.type
_entity.pdbx_description
1 polymer ?
#
loop_
_entity_poly.entity_id
_entity_poly.type
_entity_poly.pdbx_seq_one_letter_code
_entity_poly.pdbx_strand_id
1 'polypeptide(L)' 'MFSLKNKVALVTGSSRGIGEEVAKLYAKAGANVIV' A
#
# COMPACT_ATOMS: atom_id res chain seq x y z
N MET A 1 -8.35 14.07 -4.30
CA MET A 1 -7.83 12.71 -4.10
C MET A 1 -6.33 12.82 -3.80
N PHE A 2 -5.85 12.20 -2.72
CA PHE A 2 -4.43 12.30 -2.30
C PHE A 2 -3.56 11.35 -3.14
N SER A 3 -2.34 11.75 -3.46
CA SER A 3 -1.36 10.94 -4.21
C SER A 3 -0.26 10.46 -3.28
N LEU A 4 0.13 9.19 -3.40
CA LEU A 4 1.28 8.60 -2.71
C LEU A 4 2.49 8.40 -3.63
N LYS A 5 2.50 9.04 -4.81
CA LYS A 5 3.66 9.01 -5.72
C LYS A 5 4.95 9.39 -4.99
N ASN A 6 6.02 8.65 -5.29
CA ASN A 6 7.34 8.81 -4.68
C ASN A 6 7.39 8.60 -3.16
N LYS A 7 6.38 7.93 -2.59
CA LYS A 7 6.42 7.45 -1.18
C LYS A 7 6.63 5.95 -1.14
N VAL A 8 7.32 5.50 -0.09
CA VAL A 8 7.47 4.07 0.24
C VAL A 8 6.54 3.75 1.40
N ALA A 9 5.79 2.65 1.30
CA ALA A 9 4.93 2.16 2.36
C ALA A 9 5.31 0.73 2.73
N LEU A 10 5.64 0.50 4.00
CA LEU A 10 5.86 -0.84 4.56
C LEU A 10 4.55 -1.31 5.19
N VAL A 11 3.97 -2.40 4.67
CA VAL A 11 2.70 -2.96 5.14
C VAL A 11 2.93 -4.36 5.68
N THR A 12 2.94 -4.51 7.00
CA THR A 12 3.04 -5.81 7.67
C THR A 12 1.68 -6.52 7.73
N GLY A 13 1.67 -7.85 7.87
CA GLY A 13 0.41 -8.61 7.97
C GLY A 13 -0.43 -8.57 6.69
N SER A 14 0.19 -8.35 5.54
CA SER A 14 -0.42 -8.12 4.22
C SER A 14 -0.84 -9.40 3.48
N SER A 15 -0.70 -10.57 4.12
CA SER A 15 -0.98 -11.87 3.50
C SER A 15 -2.46 -12.16 3.22
N ARG A 16 -3.38 -11.45 3.89
CA ARG A 16 -4.84 -11.55 3.70
C ARG A 16 -5.59 -10.42 4.42
N GLY A 17 -6.83 -10.17 4.01
CA GLY A 17 -7.76 -9.30 4.73
C GLY A 17 -7.38 -7.82 4.67
N ILE A 18 -7.37 -7.14 5.81
CA ILE A 18 -7.19 -5.67 5.85
C ILE A 18 -5.81 -5.27 5.32
N GLY A 19 -4.74 -5.97 5.73
CA GLY A 19 -3.38 -5.64 5.29
C GLY A 19 -3.22 -5.76 3.77
N GLU A 20 -3.85 -6.78 3.17
CA GLU A 20 -3.86 -7.00 1.72
C GLU A 20 -4.55 -5.83 0.98
N GLU A 21 -5.74 -5.44 1.44
CA GLU A 21 -6.49 -4.35 0.80
C GLU A 21 -5.82 -2.99 0.97
N VAL A 22 -5.19 -2.73 2.13
CA VAL A 22 -4.39 -1.53 2.35
C VAL A 22 -3.19 -1.47 1.39
N ALA A 23 -2.44 -2.57 1.24
CA ALA A 23 -1.32 -2.65 0.31
C ALA A 23 -1.75 -2.37 -1.13
N LYS A 24 -2.87 -2.96 -1.58
CA LYS A 24 -3.45 -2.72 -2.91
C LYS A 24 -3.87 -1.26 -3.10
N LEU A 25 -4.55 -0.67 -2.11
CA LEU A 25 -4.98 0.73 -2.18
C LEU A 25 -3.80 1.69 -2.24
N TYR A 26 -2.74 1.42 -1.48
CA TYR A 26 -1.53 2.26 -1.49
C TYR A 26 -0.77 2.16 -2.81
N ALA A 27 -0.67 0.96 -3.38
CA ALA A 27 -0.12 0.77 -4.72
C ALA A 27 -0.95 1.52 -5.79
N LYS A 28 -2.29 1.43 -5.73
CA LYS A 28 -3.18 2.20 -6.63
C LYS A 28 -3.02 3.71 -6.48
N ALA A 29 -2.74 4.19 -5.27
CA ALA A 29 -2.45 5.60 -5.01
C ALA A 29 -1.04 6.04 -5.44
N GLY A 30 -0.20 5.11 -5.92
CA GLY A 30 1.13 5.38 -6.48
C GLY A 30 2.30 5.20 -5.52
N ALA A 31 2.09 4.57 -4.36
CA ALA A 31 3.18 4.24 -3.45
C ALA A 31 4.02 3.06 -3.98
N ASN A 32 5.31 3.07 -3.66
CA ASN A 32 6.14 1.87 -3.72
C ASN A 32 5.90 1.05 -2.44
N VAL A 33 5.22 -0.08 -2.55
CA VAL A 33 4.78 -0.86 -1.40
C VAL A 33 5.73 -2.03 -1.14
N ILE A 34 6.19 -2.16 0.10
CA ILE A 34 6.90 -3.33 0.62
C ILE A 34 5.92 -4.10 1.51
N VAL A 35 5.72 -5.39 1.20
CA VAL A 35 4.77 -6.28 1.88
C VAL A 35 5.47 -7.35 2.71
#